data_AF-A0A134C181-F1
#
_entry.id   AF-A0A134C181-F1
#
_cell.length_a   1.000
_cell.length_b   1.000
_cell.length_c   1.000
_cell.angle_alpha   90.00
_cell.angle_beta   90.00
_cell.angle_gamma   90.00
#
_symmetry.space_group_name_H-M   'P 1'
#
loop_
_entity.id
_entity.type
_entity.pdbx_description
1 polymer ?
#
loop_
_entity_poly.entity_id
_entity_poly.type
_entity_poly.pdbx_seq_one_letter_code
_entity_poly.pdbx_strand_id
1 'polypeptide(L)'
;TYARKRGEGWEANWFVAQFVAEFLIEIIMGTTNTQAAFVAEKDTNGLYQGGFGTGVTDMPDWAGYNGYYPVIPTSVGLEAGDGVCLVPYNLPASDGSTYKTFNIPVFFGLVHANYGNLWRWVRGMIMNTGDKSEVYISRSMYAPFDPATIEGKTKVAECPQAEGYIKRKSYNGLCCMPTEVGASASTNYADYFWNNAKTSKGLRVRAAGGSA
;
A
#
# COMPACT_ATOMS: atom_id res chain seq x y z
N THR A 1 -14.16 11.01 13.02
CA THR A 1 -14.58 11.79 14.20
C THR A 1 -13.62 11.66 15.39
N TYR A 2 -13.07 10.49 15.72
CA TYR A 2 -12.16 10.37 16.89
C TYR A 2 -10.78 11.02 16.71
N ALA A 3 -10.12 10.89 15.55
CA ALA A 3 -8.79 11.51 15.32
C ALA A 3 -8.83 13.04 15.41
N ARG A 4 -9.85 13.67 14.81
CA ARG A 4 -10.08 15.12 14.86
C ARG A 4 -10.34 15.69 16.25
N LYS A 5 -10.68 14.86 17.25
CA LYS A 5 -10.74 15.32 18.65
C LYS A 5 -9.37 15.80 19.16
N ARG A 6 -8.28 15.44 18.48
CA ARG A 6 -6.92 15.92 18.76
C ARG A 6 -6.59 17.27 18.09
N GLY A 7 -7.50 17.82 17.28
CA GLY A 7 -7.36 19.11 16.63
C GLY A 7 -7.62 19.07 15.12
N GLU A 8 -7.61 20.25 14.50
CA GLU A 8 -7.64 20.37 13.03
C GLU A 8 -6.37 19.75 12.41
N GLY A 9 -6.52 19.14 11.23
CA GLY A 9 -5.44 18.41 10.57
C GLY A 9 -5.17 17.01 11.12
N TRP A 10 -5.71 16.63 12.29
CA TRP A 10 -5.57 15.28 12.83
C TRP A 10 -6.52 14.30 12.15
N GLU A 11 -5.98 13.57 11.17
CA GLU A 11 -6.62 12.47 10.46
C GLU A 11 -5.65 11.30 10.31
N ALA A 12 -6.18 10.10 10.07
CA ALA A 12 -5.37 8.91 9.82
C ALA A 12 -5.24 8.63 8.32
N ASN A 13 -4.05 8.14 7.93
CA ASN A 13 -3.73 7.61 6.60
C ASN A 13 -4.15 8.50 5.43
N TRP A 14 -3.67 9.75 5.46
CA TRP A 14 -3.90 10.71 4.39
C TRP A 14 -3.14 10.33 3.12
N PHE A 15 -3.72 10.55 1.94
CA PHE A 15 -3.13 10.12 0.67
C PHE A 15 -1.70 10.62 0.43
N VAL A 16 -1.35 11.79 0.95
CA VAL A 16 0.03 12.31 0.89
C VAL A 16 1.02 11.48 1.70
N ALA A 17 0.63 10.93 2.86
CA ALA A 17 1.50 10.04 3.62
C ALA A 17 1.73 8.72 2.87
N GLN A 18 0.66 8.21 2.24
CA GLN A 18 0.74 7.02 1.39
C GLN A 18 1.65 7.26 0.16
N PHE A 19 1.52 8.42 -0.50
CA PHE A 19 2.40 8.84 -1.59
C PHE A 19 3.86 8.89 -1.16
N VAL A 20 4.16 9.58 -0.06
CA VAL A 20 5.55 9.73 0.42
C VAL A 20 6.19 8.36 0.62
N ALA A 21 5.48 7.45 1.28
CA ALA A 21 6.01 6.13 1.57
C ALA A 21 6.17 5.26 0.30
N GLU A 22 5.19 5.26 -0.63
CA GLU A 22 5.34 4.54 -1.91
C GLU A 22 6.48 5.10 -2.76
N PHE A 23 6.49 6.42 -2.95
CA PHE A 23 7.43 7.09 -3.85
C PHE A 23 8.88 7.01 -3.34
N LEU A 24 9.08 7.15 -2.03
CA LEU A 24 10.42 6.99 -1.43
C LEU A 24 10.93 5.55 -1.57
N ILE A 25 10.08 4.54 -1.37
CA ILE A 25 10.47 3.15 -1.58
C ILE A 25 10.89 2.97 -3.05
N GLU A 26 10.09 3.42 -4.00
CA GLU A 26 10.39 3.25 -5.42
C GLU A 26 11.71 3.89 -5.84
N ILE A 27 11.99 5.10 -5.37
CA ILE A 27 13.23 5.82 -5.67
C ILE A 27 14.44 5.17 -5.00
N ILE A 28 14.35 4.91 -3.70
CA ILE A 28 15.50 4.45 -2.91
C ILE A 28 15.86 3.01 -3.25
N MET A 29 14.85 2.16 -3.45
CA MET A 29 15.03 0.77 -3.82
C MET A 29 15.32 0.57 -5.31
N GLY A 30 15.13 1.62 -6.12
CA GLY A 30 15.38 1.58 -7.57
C GLY A 30 14.42 0.65 -8.33
N THR A 31 13.22 0.40 -7.81
CA THR A 31 12.25 -0.53 -8.40
C THR A 31 10.82 -0.06 -8.19
N THR A 32 9.95 -0.33 -9.17
CA THR A 32 8.49 -0.21 -8.99
C THR A 32 7.87 -1.48 -8.40
N ASN A 33 8.61 -2.58 -8.39
CA ASN A 33 8.19 -3.83 -7.79
C ASN A 33 8.71 -3.94 -6.36
N THR A 34 7.91 -3.48 -5.39
CA THR A 34 8.25 -3.57 -3.96
C THR A 34 8.42 -5.00 -3.45
N GLN A 35 7.88 -5.99 -4.17
CA GLN A 35 8.02 -7.41 -3.84
C GLN A 35 9.11 -8.14 -4.65
N ALA A 36 9.88 -7.42 -5.46
CA ALA A 36 11.09 -7.99 -6.07
C ALA A 36 12.06 -8.47 -4.99
N ALA A 37 12.99 -9.38 -5.36
CA ALA A 37 13.96 -9.93 -4.43
C ALA A 37 14.73 -8.81 -3.71
N PHE A 38 14.97 -9.01 -2.40
CA PHE A 38 15.78 -8.09 -1.62
C PHE A 38 17.26 -8.30 -1.95
N VAL A 39 17.96 -7.20 -2.21
CA VAL A 39 19.40 -7.17 -2.47
C VAL A 39 20.03 -6.26 -1.42
N ALA A 40 20.73 -6.87 -0.46
CA ALA A 40 21.38 -6.15 0.63
C ALA A 40 22.56 -5.30 0.12
N GLU A 41 23.28 -5.83 -0.87
CA GLU A 41 24.43 -5.17 -1.48
C GLU A 41 23.97 -4.03 -2.40
N LYS A 42 24.63 -2.88 -2.26
CA LYS A 42 24.42 -1.74 -3.14
C LYS A 42 25.27 -1.88 -4.40
N ASP A 43 24.83 -1.26 -5.49
CA ASP A 43 25.63 -1.16 -6.70
C ASP A 43 26.87 -0.26 -6.48
N THR A 44 27.70 -0.11 -7.51
CA THR A 44 28.93 0.71 -7.45
C THR A 44 28.68 2.19 -7.16
N ASN A 45 27.44 2.67 -7.30
CA ASN A 45 27.02 4.03 -7.01
C ASN A 45 26.38 4.16 -5.63
N GLY A 46 26.27 3.06 -4.87
CA GLY A 46 25.65 3.05 -3.55
C GLY A 46 24.12 2.95 -3.59
N LEU A 47 23.52 2.50 -4.70
CA LEU A 47 22.08 2.38 -4.88
C LEU A 47 21.59 0.94 -4.65
N TYR A 48 20.41 0.79 -4.06
CA TYR A 48 19.75 -0.52 -3.94
C TYR A 48 19.24 -0.99 -5.31
N GLN A 49 19.17 -2.31 -5.51
CA GLN A 49 18.82 -2.95 -6.80
C GLN A 49 17.80 -4.08 -6.61
N GLY A 50 16.66 -3.79 -5.99
CA GLY A 50 15.70 -4.84 -5.66
C GLY A 50 14.51 -4.34 -4.86
N GLY A 51 13.65 -5.25 -4.43
CA GLY A 51 12.51 -4.94 -3.57
C GLY A 51 12.74 -5.43 -2.15
N PHE A 52 11.67 -5.90 -1.52
CA PHE A 52 11.67 -6.43 -0.16
C PHE A 52 11.23 -7.92 -0.11
N GLY A 53 11.08 -8.56 -1.26
CA GLY A 53 10.49 -9.89 -1.37
C GLY A 53 8.99 -9.88 -1.05
N THR A 54 8.42 -11.07 -0.83
CA THR A 54 6.99 -11.25 -0.59
C THR A 54 6.54 -10.79 0.80
N GLY A 55 7.45 -10.60 1.75
CA GLY A 55 7.08 -10.25 3.12
C GLY A 55 6.17 -11.32 3.72
N VAL A 56 4.88 -11.00 3.86
CA VAL A 56 3.83 -11.93 4.33
C VAL A 56 2.82 -12.33 3.26
N THR A 57 2.93 -11.81 2.02
CA THR A 57 1.96 -12.06 0.93
C THR A 57 2.01 -13.49 0.40
N ASP A 58 2.96 -14.30 0.86
CA ASP A 58 3.10 -15.72 0.53
C ASP A 58 2.57 -16.64 1.67
N MET A 59 1.70 -16.11 2.54
CA MET A 59 1.01 -16.88 3.57
C MET A 59 0.14 -17.99 2.94
N PRO A 60 0.34 -19.28 3.28
CA PRO A 60 -0.35 -20.39 2.61
C PRO A 60 -1.86 -20.45 2.83
N ASP A 61 -2.33 -20.36 4.08
CA ASP A 61 -3.76 -20.42 4.43
C ASP A 61 -4.08 -19.38 5.51
N TRP A 62 -4.19 -18.12 5.11
CA TRP A 62 -4.47 -17.05 6.05
C TRP A 62 -5.87 -17.22 6.68
N ALA A 63 -6.88 -17.52 5.86
CA ALA A 63 -8.25 -17.69 6.33
C ALA A 63 -8.37 -18.77 7.41
N GLY A 64 -7.78 -19.95 7.18
CA GLY A 64 -7.78 -21.03 8.14
C GLY A 64 -6.87 -20.79 9.34
N TYR A 65 -5.75 -20.10 9.16
CA TYR A 65 -4.83 -19.80 10.26
C TYR A 65 -5.39 -18.77 11.25
N ASN A 66 -5.90 -17.64 10.76
CA ASN A 66 -6.36 -16.53 11.60
C ASN A 66 -7.45 -15.66 10.96
N GLY A 67 -8.33 -16.21 10.11
CA GLY A 67 -9.54 -15.50 9.63
C GLY A 67 -9.30 -14.16 8.93
N TYR A 68 -8.20 -14.03 8.19
CA TYR A 68 -7.73 -12.76 7.57
C TYR A 68 -7.29 -11.66 8.55
N TYR A 69 -7.16 -11.94 9.86
CA TYR A 69 -6.58 -10.99 10.81
C TYR A 69 -5.05 -10.93 10.70
N PRO A 70 -4.42 -9.77 10.92
CA PRO A 70 -2.97 -9.62 10.88
C PRO A 70 -2.25 -10.68 11.72
N VAL A 71 -1.21 -11.27 11.15
CA VAL A 71 -0.47 -12.40 11.77
C VAL A 71 0.87 -11.97 12.34
N ILE A 72 1.36 -10.77 12.00
CA ILE A 72 2.61 -10.23 12.53
C ILE A 72 2.30 -9.22 13.64
N PRO A 73 2.84 -9.41 14.86
CA PRO A 73 2.74 -8.44 15.93
C PRO A 73 3.35 -7.10 15.53
N THR A 74 2.75 -5.99 15.98
CA THR A 74 3.22 -4.63 15.67
C THR A 74 4.61 -4.29 16.22
N SER A 75 5.15 -5.13 17.10
CA SER A 75 6.49 -4.97 17.66
C SER A 75 7.59 -5.54 16.78
N VAL A 76 7.28 -6.44 15.85
CA VAL A 76 8.27 -7.11 14.99
C VAL A 76 8.83 -6.10 13.98
N GLY A 77 10.14 -6.00 13.90
CA GLY A 77 10.84 -5.10 12.96
C GLY A 77 11.13 -3.72 13.54
N LEU A 78 10.64 -3.39 14.74
CA LEU A 78 10.97 -2.11 15.40
C LEU A 78 12.44 -2.06 15.83
N GLU A 79 13.02 -3.21 16.15
CA GLU A 79 14.43 -3.37 16.52
C GLU A 79 15.40 -2.97 15.40
N ALA A 80 14.94 -2.97 14.15
CA ALA A 80 15.76 -2.56 13.00
C ALA A 80 15.88 -1.04 12.86
N GLY A 81 15.12 -0.25 13.63
CA GLY A 81 15.21 1.21 13.63
C GLY A 81 15.01 1.81 12.23
N ASP A 82 15.94 2.63 11.79
CA ASP A 82 15.96 3.28 10.47
C ASP A 82 16.58 2.42 9.36
N GLY A 83 16.73 1.11 9.58
CA GLY A 83 17.28 0.17 8.61
C GLY A 83 16.46 0.04 7.33
N VAL A 84 17.14 -0.47 6.29
CA VAL A 84 16.54 -0.98 5.05
C VAL A 84 16.88 -2.45 4.97
N CYS A 85 16.02 -3.31 5.50
CA CYS A 85 16.35 -4.72 5.74
C CYS A 85 15.12 -5.61 5.84
N LEU A 86 15.39 -6.90 6.03
CA LEU A 86 14.40 -7.93 6.32
C LEU A 86 14.63 -8.47 7.74
N VAL A 87 13.54 -8.56 8.50
CA VAL A 87 13.54 -9.10 9.86
C VAL A 87 12.77 -10.42 9.87
N PRO A 88 13.43 -11.56 10.17
CA PRO A 88 12.76 -12.84 10.18
C PRO A 88 11.75 -12.93 11.34
N TYR A 89 10.57 -13.48 11.07
CA TYR A 89 9.56 -13.77 12.08
C TYR A 89 9.01 -15.18 11.90
N ASN A 90 9.14 -16.00 12.94
CA ASN A 90 8.59 -17.35 12.98
C ASN A 90 7.15 -17.29 13.49
N LEU A 91 6.20 -17.38 12.56
CA LEU A 91 4.79 -17.47 12.90
C LEU A 91 4.53 -18.83 13.59
N PRO A 92 3.96 -18.85 14.81
CA PRO A 92 3.76 -20.10 15.55
C PRO A 92 2.63 -20.94 14.97
N ALA A 93 2.78 -22.27 15.00
CA ALA A 93 1.70 -23.23 14.76
C ALA A 93 0.97 -23.54 16.08
N SER A 94 -0.18 -24.23 15.98
CA SER A 94 -0.98 -24.62 17.14
C SER A 94 -0.27 -25.58 18.10
N ASP A 95 0.70 -26.35 17.60
CA ASP A 95 1.53 -27.28 18.37
C ASP A 95 2.80 -26.61 18.95
N GLY A 96 2.97 -25.30 18.79
CA GLY A 96 4.13 -24.54 19.25
C GLY A 96 5.35 -24.61 18.31
N SER A 97 5.27 -25.36 17.20
CA SER A 97 6.28 -25.33 16.14
C SER A 97 6.20 -24.04 15.31
N THR A 98 7.09 -23.88 14.33
CA THR A 98 6.99 -22.77 13.36
C THR A 98 6.07 -23.17 12.21
N TYR A 99 4.95 -22.48 12.05
CA TYR A 99 4.05 -22.63 10.90
C TYR A 99 4.72 -22.14 9.62
N LYS A 100 5.30 -20.93 9.67
CA LYS A 100 6.06 -20.33 8.58
C LYS A 100 6.98 -19.23 9.09
N THR A 101 8.18 -19.14 8.53
CA THR A 101 9.06 -17.98 8.69
C THR A 101 8.78 -16.95 7.61
N PHE A 102 8.49 -15.72 8.00
CA PHE A 102 8.35 -14.57 7.11
C PHE A 102 9.56 -13.65 7.22
N ASN A 103 9.87 -12.95 6.14
CA ASN A 103 10.91 -11.92 6.12
C ASN A 103 10.23 -10.55 6.11
N ILE A 104 10.06 -9.96 7.30
CA ILE A 104 9.30 -8.71 7.48
C ILE A 104 10.14 -7.53 6.98
N PRO A 105 9.64 -6.76 6.01
CA PRO A 105 10.42 -5.66 5.47
C PRO A 105 10.37 -4.44 6.36
N VAL A 106 11.51 -3.80 6.53
CA VAL A 106 11.67 -2.54 7.26
C VAL A 106 12.34 -1.54 6.34
N PHE A 107 11.73 -0.36 6.21
CA PHE A 107 12.23 0.74 5.39
C PHE A 107 12.21 2.04 6.20
N PHE A 108 13.36 2.47 6.74
CA PHE A 108 13.47 3.68 7.57
C PHE A 108 12.43 3.75 8.69
N GLY A 109 12.28 2.66 9.45
CA GLY A 109 11.30 2.55 10.53
C GLY A 109 9.87 2.22 10.08
N LEU A 110 9.59 2.21 8.77
CA LEU A 110 8.33 1.72 8.24
C LEU A 110 8.36 0.19 8.13
N VAL A 111 7.74 -0.48 9.10
CA VAL A 111 7.53 -1.94 9.07
C VAL A 111 6.49 -2.28 8.00
N HIS A 112 6.67 -3.43 7.35
CA HIS A 112 5.84 -3.96 6.26
C HIS A 112 5.95 -3.22 4.91
N ALA A 113 6.83 -2.22 4.76
CA ALA A 113 7.13 -1.52 3.50
C ALA A 113 5.88 -1.25 2.62
N ASN A 114 4.76 -0.88 3.25
CA ASN A 114 3.45 -0.65 2.65
C ASN A 114 2.65 -1.84 2.09
N TYR A 115 2.92 -3.09 2.45
CA TYR A 115 2.09 -4.22 1.98
C TYR A 115 1.95 -5.39 2.97
N GLY A 116 1.04 -6.30 2.65
CA GLY A 116 1.02 -7.68 3.11
C GLY A 116 0.24 -7.96 4.39
N ASN A 117 0.28 -7.08 5.40
CA ASN A 117 -0.25 -7.46 6.73
C ASN A 117 -1.56 -6.74 7.15
N LEU A 118 -1.89 -5.60 6.55
CA LEU A 118 -2.95 -4.72 7.03
C LEU A 118 -3.55 -3.84 5.92
N TRP A 119 -4.87 -3.87 5.80
CA TRP A 119 -5.62 -2.92 4.99
C TRP A 119 -5.66 -1.53 5.63
N ARG A 120 -5.44 -0.51 4.81
CA ARG A 120 -5.47 0.90 5.22
C ARG A 120 -6.35 1.68 4.25
N TRP A 121 -7.40 2.29 4.80
CA TRP A 121 -8.28 3.18 4.05
C TRP A 121 -7.57 4.51 3.84
N VAL A 122 -7.27 4.83 2.57
CA VAL A 122 -6.55 6.05 2.20
C VAL A 122 -7.54 7.19 2.09
N ARG A 123 -7.37 8.18 2.95
CA ARG A 123 -8.33 9.25 3.13
C ARG A 123 -7.84 10.51 2.39
N GLY A 124 -8.78 11.38 1.99
CA GLY A 124 -8.46 12.62 1.25
C GLY A 124 -8.45 12.47 -0.25
N MET A 125 -8.87 11.30 -0.72
CA MET A 125 -9.07 11.00 -2.13
C MET A 125 -10.32 10.14 -2.29
N ILE A 126 -11.02 10.33 -3.40
CA ILE A 126 -12.21 9.58 -3.78
C ILE A 126 -12.09 9.25 -5.26
N MET A 127 -12.45 8.03 -5.63
CA MET A 127 -12.74 7.68 -7.00
C MET A 127 -14.24 7.82 -7.25
N ASN A 128 -14.62 8.58 -8.27
CA ASN A 128 -15.99 8.64 -8.77
C ASN A 128 -16.11 7.71 -9.98
N THR A 129 -16.84 6.62 -9.81
CA THR A 129 -17.03 5.62 -10.85
C THR A 129 -18.35 5.85 -11.59
N GLY A 130 -18.27 6.41 -12.80
CA GLY A 130 -19.35 6.50 -13.80
C GLY A 130 -18.97 5.73 -15.06
N ASP A 131 -19.19 6.32 -16.24
CA ASP A 131 -18.65 5.80 -17.52
C ASP A 131 -17.13 5.81 -17.56
N LYS A 132 -16.52 6.61 -16.70
CA LYS A 132 -15.09 6.69 -16.41
C LYS A 132 -14.86 6.53 -14.91
N SER A 133 -13.64 6.16 -14.50
CA SER A 133 -13.25 6.11 -13.10
C SER A 133 -12.36 7.31 -12.77
N GLU A 134 -12.96 8.42 -12.36
CA GLU A 134 -12.23 9.67 -12.14
C GLU A 134 -11.74 9.79 -10.69
N VAL A 135 -10.50 10.23 -10.50
CA VAL A 135 -9.89 10.38 -9.18
C VAL A 135 -9.87 11.84 -8.76
N TYR A 136 -10.40 12.12 -7.57
CA TYR A 136 -10.48 13.44 -6.96
C TYR A 136 -9.72 13.47 -5.63
N ILE A 137 -8.96 14.54 -5.40
CA ILE A 137 -8.25 14.77 -4.14
C ILE A 137 -8.77 16.01 -3.39
N SER A 138 -8.72 15.96 -2.07
CA SER A 138 -8.92 17.13 -1.23
C SER A 138 -7.80 18.14 -1.41
N ARG A 139 -8.15 19.43 -1.44
CA ARG A 139 -7.19 20.54 -1.56
C ARG A 139 -6.41 20.83 -0.28
N SER A 140 -6.92 20.40 0.88
CA SER A 140 -6.33 20.68 2.18
C SER A 140 -6.58 19.55 3.17
N MET A 141 -5.60 19.30 4.03
CA MET A 141 -5.74 18.40 5.19
C MET A 141 -6.42 19.11 6.37
N TYR A 142 -6.41 20.44 6.40
CA TYR A 142 -7.01 21.24 7.47
C TYR A 142 -8.54 21.17 7.45
N ALA A 143 -9.14 21.14 6.25
CA ALA A 143 -10.59 21.01 6.11
C ALA A 143 -11.07 19.59 6.41
N PRO A 144 -12.29 19.42 6.98
CA PRO A 144 -12.93 18.12 7.09
C PRO A 144 -13.07 17.46 5.72
N PHE A 145 -12.75 16.18 5.63
CA PHE A 145 -13.02 15.41 4.43
C PHE A 145 -14.32 14.65 4.55
N ASP A 146 -15.18 14.91 3.58
CA ASP A 146 -16.39 14.17 3.34
C ASP A 146 -16.18 13.19 2.16
N PRO A 147 -16.23 11.86 2.42
CA PRO A 147 -16.17 10.82 1.39
C PRO A 147 -17.46 10.68 0.57
N ALA A 148 -18.55 11.35 0.95
CA ALA A 148 -19.85 11.23 0.29
C ALA A 148 -20.05 12.20 -0.88
N THR A 149 -19.08 13.08 -1.15
CA THR A 149 -19.16 14.08 -2.23
C THR A 149 -17.81 14.32 -2.91
N ILE A 150 -17.83 14.78 -4.16
CA ILE A 150 -16.64 15.29 -4.86
C ILE A 150 -16.56 16.82 -4.85
N GLU A 151 -17.55 17.50 -4.30
CA GLU A 151 -17.58 18.97 -4.22
C GLU A 151 -16.34 19.50 -3.48
N GLY A 152 -15.77 20.59 -4.00
CA GLY A 152 -14.56 21.21 -3.47
C GLY A 152 -13.26 20.42 -3.68
N LYS A 153 -13.31 19.27 -4.36
CA LYS A 153 -12.14 18.44 -4.68
C LYS A 153 -11.63 18.71 -6.09
N THR A 154 -10.37 18.34 -6.34
CA THR A 154 -9.71 18.53 -7.63
C THR A 154 -9.54 17.18 -8.33
N LYS A 155 -10.02 17.05 -9.57
CA LYS A 155 -9.76 15.89 -10.43
C LYS A 155 -8.28 15.84 -10.81
N VAL A 156 -7.62 14.68 -10.66
CA VAL A 156 -6.18 14.53 -10.91
C VAL A 156 -5.80 13.33 -11.76
N ALA A 157 -6.65 12.32 -11.87
CA ALA A 157 -6.39 11.13 -12.68
C ALA A 157 -7.67 10.46 -13.17
N GLU A 158 -7.51 9.50 -14.06
CA GLU A 158 -8.54 8.56 -14.51
C GLU A 158 -7.97 7.14 -14.39
N CYS A 159 -8.68 6.25 -13.70
CA CYS A 159 -8.32 4.85 -13.55
C CYS A 159 -8.97 3.98 -14.64
N PRO A 160 -8.37 2.82 -14.98
CA PRO A 160 -9.02 1.82 -15.80
C PRO A 160 -10.35 1.35 -15.17
N GLN A 161 -11.30 0.93 -16.02
CA GLN A 161 -12.50 0.20 -15.56
C GLN A 161 -12.30 -1.32 -15.48
N ALA A 162 -11.10 -1.78 -15.81
CA ALA A 162 -10.66 -3.16 -15.65
C ALA A 162 -9.79 -3.30 -14.39
N GLU A 163 -9.81 -4.48 -13.81
CA GLU A 163 -8.87 -4.88 -12.77
C GLU A 163 -7.63 -5.55 -13.39
N GLY A 164 -6.56 -5.63 -12.60
CA GLY A 164 -5.30 -6.23 -13.04
C GLY A 164 -4.10 -5.71 -12.27
N TYR A 165 -2.96 -6.36 -12.46
CA TYR A 165 -1.68 -5.86 -11.97
C TYR A 165 -1.37 -4.50 -12.60
N ILE A 166 -0.94 -3.58 -11.73
CA ILE A 166 -0.73 -2.19 -12.11
C ILE A 166 0.49 -2.11 -13.02
N LYS A 167 0.30 -1.51 -14.20
CA LYS A 167 1.36 -1.26 -15.16
C LYS A 167 1.90 0.17 -15.04
N ARG A 168 1.03 1.13 -14.72
CA ARG A 168 1.38 2.55 -14.57
C ARG A 168 0.49 3.23 -13.55
N LYS A 169 1.08 4.14 -12.76
CA LYS A 169 0.41 4.99 -11.78
C LYS A 169 0.51 6.47 -12.17
N SER A 170 -0.44 7.29 -11.72
CA SER A 170 -0.36 8.75 -11.77
C SER A 170 0.18 9.30 -10.45
N TYR A 171 1.22 10.11 -10.52
CA TYR A 171 1.68 10.93 -9.39
C TYR A 171 1.11 12.36 -9.44
N ASN A 172 0.26 12.68 -10.43
CA ASN A 172 -0.42 13.97 -10.46
C ASN A 172 -1.29 14.12 -9.20
N GLY A 173 -1.16 15.27 -8.54
CA GLY A 173 -1.80 15.50 -7.24
C GLY A 173 -1.42 14.47 -6.17
N LEU A 174 -0.27 13.80 -6.30
CA LEU A 174 0.25 12.84 -5.32
C LEU A 174 -0.68 11.64 -5.10
N CYS A 175 -1.47 11.26 -6.11
CA CYS A 175 -2.54 10.28 -5.90
C CYS A 175 -2.09 8.80 -5.90
N CYS A 176 -1.00 8.48 -6.59
CA CYS A 176 -0.51 7.11 -6.82
C CYS A 176 -1.60 6.16 -7.36
N MET A 177 -2.59 6.68 -8.07
CA MET A 177 -3.68 5.85 -8.57
C MET A 177 -3.32 5.22 -9.92
N PRO A 178 -3.77 3.98 -10.21
CA PRO A 178 -3.43 3.31 -11.46
C PRO A 178 -4.04 4.04 -12.65
N THR A 179 -3.27 4.19 -13.74
CA THR A 179 -3.78 4.69 -15.03
C THR A 179 -3.78 3.61 -16.10
N GLU A 180 -3.13 2.48 -15.84
CA GLU A 180 -3.03 1.34 -16.75
C GLU A 180 -2.82 0.05 -15.96
N VAL A 181 -3.54 -1.00 -16.33
CA VAL A 181 -3.39 -2.36 -15.83
C VAL A 181 -2.96 -3.30 -16.97
N GLY A 182 -2.49 -4.49 -16.62
CA GLY A 182 -2.03 -5.49 -17.59
C GLY A 182 -0.56 -5.88 -17.41
N ALA A 183 0.02 -5.59 -16.25
CA ALA A 183 1.31 -6.13 -15.85
C ALA A 183 1.14 -7.53 -15.21
N SER A 184 2.10 -7.94 -14.38
CA SER A 184 2.06 -9.18 -13.59
C SER A 184 2.60 -8.93 -12.19
N ALA A 185 2.49 -9.91 -11.29
CA ALA A 185 3.11 -9.84 -9.96
C ALA A 185 4.63 -9.59 -10.00
N SER A 186 5.28 -9.90 -11.12
CA SER A 186 6.72 -9.77 -11.32
C SER A 186 7.14 -8.67 -12.29
N THR A 187 6.20 -7.98 -12.94
CA THR A 187 6.51 -6.91 -13.90
C THR A 187 5.89 -5.58 -13.45
N ASN A 188 6.66 -4.50 -13.51
CA ASN A 188 6.28 -3.18 -13.01
C ASN A 188 5.88 -3.22 -11.52
N TYR A 189 4.60 -3.05 -11.18
CA TYR A 189 4.15 -3.02 -9.79
C TYR A 189 3.52 -4.36 -9.41
N ALA A 190 3.94 -4.93 -8.27
CA ALA A 190 3.33 -6.16 -7.72
C ALA A 190 1.89 -5.94 -7.21
N ASP A 191 1.47 -4.68 -7.04
CA ASP A 191 0.13 -4.30 -6.62
C ASP A 191 -0.93 -4.68 -7.66
N TYR A 192 -2.00 -5.34 -7.21
CA TYR A 192 -3.19 -5.61 -8.02
C TYR A 192 -4.25 -4.53 -7.80
N PHE A 193 -4.76 -3.93 -8.88
CA PHE A 193 -5.84 -2.95 -8.83
C PHE A 193 -7.22 -3.63 -8.82
N TRP A 194 -7.68 -4.00 -7.63
CA TRP A 194 -9.00 -4.59 -7.43
C TRP A 194 -10.12 -3.55 -7.57
N ASN A 195 -11.02 -3.76 -8.53
CA ASN A 195 -12.22 -2.94 -8.68
C ASN A 195 -13.28 -3.64 -9.54
N ASN A 196 -14.54 -3.22 -9.38
CA ASN A 196 -15.66 -3.63 -10.23
C ASN A 196 -16.31 -2.41 -10.90
N ALA A 197 -15.50 -1.45 -11.37
CA ALA A 197 -15.98 -0.17 -11.87
C ALA A 197 -16.82 -0.28 -13.15
N LYS A 198 -16.62 -1.36 -13.91
CA LYS A 198 -17.42 -1.69 -15.09
C LYS A 198 -18.87 -2.02 -14.74
N THR A 199 -19.12 -2.70 -13.62
CA THR A 199 -20.45 -3.23 -13.26
C THR A 199 -21.12 -2.50 -12.10
N SER A 200 -20.39 -1.68 -11.34
CA SER A 200 -20.92 -0.92 -10.20
C SER A 200 -20.44 0.53 -10.24
N LYS A 201 -21.36 1.47 -10.01
CA LYS A 201 -21.12 2.92 -10.08
C LYS A 201 -21.23 3.56 -8.70
N GLY A 202 -20.61 4.72 -8.53
CA GLY A 202 -20.64 5.50 -7.28
C GLY A 202 -19.27 5.90 -6.77
N LEU A 203 -19.27 6.55 -5.60
CA LEU A 203 -18.06 7.01 -4.93
C LEU A 203 -17.35 5.87 -4.19
N ARG A 204 -16.04 5.80 -4.33
CA ARG A 204 -15.19 4.75 -3.75
C ARG A 204 -13.99 5.36 -3.05
N VAL A 205 -13.61 4.76 -1.93
CA VAL A 205 -12.38 5.08 -1.20
C VAL A 205 -11.31 4.06 -1.55
N ARG A 206 -10.05 4.49 -1.65
CA ARG A 206 -8.91 3.61 -1.88
C ARG A 206 -8.61 2.80 -0.61
N ALA A 207 -8.49 1.48 -0.75
CA ALA A 207 -7.82 0.62 0.21
C ALA A 207 -6.40 0.31 -0.28
N ALA A 208 -5.42 0.30 0.62
CA ALA A 208 -4.03 -0.03 0.32
C ALA A 208 -3.44 -0.98 1.38
N GLY A 209 -2.38 -1.70 1.04
CA GLY A 209 -1.69 -2.63 1.93
C GLY A 209 -1.97 -4.10 1.63
N GLY A 210 -3.23 -4.49 1.46
CA GLY A 210 -3.55 -5.91 1.26
C GLY A 210 -3.64 -6.70 2.56
N SER A 211 -4.32 -7.84 2.48
CA SER A 211 -3.89 -9.06 3.16
C SER A 211 -3.00 -9.85 2.20
N ALA A 212 -2.34 -10.93 2.64
CA ALA A 212 -1.89 -11.95 1.69
C ALA A 212 -3.08 -12.55 0.94
#